data_AF-A0A2K0SXY0-F1
#
_entry.id   AF-A0A2K0SXY0-F1
#
_cell.length_a   1.000
_cell.length_b   1.000
_cell.length_c   1.000
_cell.angle_alpha   90.00
_cell.angle_beta   90.00
_cell.angle_gamma   90.00
#
_symmetry.space_group_name_H-M   'P 1'
#
loop_
_entity.id
_entity.type
_entity.pdbx_description
1 polymer ?
#
loop_
_entity_poly.entity_id
_entity_poly.type
_entity_poly.pdbx_seq_one_letter_code
_entity_poly.pdbx_strand_id
1 'polypeptide(L)' 'MVYYFTSNVVEPAGFIYVGKDKYENEDLIKYGWEEDVWYEA' A
#
# COMPACT_ATOMS: atom_id res chain seq x y z
N MET A 1 -11.59 -1.31 -5.47
CA MET A 1 -10.54 -0.89 -6.42
C MET A 1 -9.29 -0.51 -5.62
N VAL A 2 -8.19 -1.20 -5.89
CA VAL A 2 -6.87 -0.89 -5.32
C VAL A 2 -6.03 -0.22 -6.40
N TYR A 3 -5.40 0.89 -6.07
CA TYR A 3 -4.43 1.58 -6.90
C TYR A 3 -3.01 1.10 -6.56
N TYR A 4 -2.16 1.00 -7.58
CA TYR A 4 -0.78 0.55 -7.45
C TYR A 4 0.18 1.58 -8.03
N PHE A 5 1.22 1.91 -7.27
CA PHE A 5 2.27 2.84 -7.66
C PHE A 5 3.65 2.27 -7.34
N THR A 6 4.66 2.78 -8.03
CA THR A 6 6.07 2.51 -7.77
C THR A 6 6.80 3.82 -7.51
N SER A 7 7.69 3.83 -6.53
CA SER A 7 8.56 4.95 -6.20
C SER A 7 10.00 4.62 -6.57
N ASN A 8 10.58 5.41 -7.48
CA ASN A 8 11.97 5.27 -7.92
C ASN A 8 12.95 6.10 -7.08
N VAL A 9 12.52 6.64 -5.93
CA VAL A 9 13.36 7.46 -5.03
C VAL A 9 14.39 6.60 -4.27
N VAL A 10 14.12 5.30 -4.11
CA VAL A 10 14.98 4.33 -3.43
C VAL A 10 15.28 3.14 -4.35
N GLU A 11 16.36 2.40 -4.06
CA GLU A 11 16.74 1.18 -4.75
C GLU A 11 16.85 0.00 -3.75
N PRO A 12 16.05 -1.08 -3.90
CA PRO A 12 15.03 -1.30 -4.95
C PRO A 12 13.84 -0.34 -4.83
N ALA A 13 13.10 -0.16 -5.95
CA ALA A 13 11.94 0.72 -6.00
C ALA A 13 10.90 0.36 -4.93
N GLY A 14 10.37 1.38 -4.26
CA GLY A 14 9.30 1.20 -3.26
C GLY A 14 7.96 0.91 -3.93
N PHE A 15 7.14 0.06 -3.32
CA PHE A 15 5.80 -0.26 -3.79
C PHE A 15 4.75 0.39 -2.89
N ILE A 16 3.72 0.98 -3.49
CA ILE A 16 2.65 1.66 -2.76
C ILE A 16 1.31 1.16 -3.27
N TYR A 17 0.49 0.67 -2.36
CA TYR A 17 -0.86 0.19 -2.62
C TYR A 17 -1.86 1.08 -1.88
N VAL A 18 -2.93 1.51 -2.54
CA VAL A 18 -3.93 2.42 -1.95
C VAL A 18 -5.32 1.89 -2.25
N GLY A 19 -6.09 1.55 -1.23
CA GLY A 19 -7.50 1.23 -1.40
C GLY A 19 -8.32 2.49 -1.70
N LYS A 20 -9.35 2.36 -2.55
CA LYS A 20 -10.26 3.45 -2.89
C LYS A 20 -11.07 3.95 -1.67
N ASP A 21 -11.39 3.04 -0.77
CA ASP A 21 -12.18 3.29 0.43
C ASP A 21 -11.80 2.28 1.53
N LYS A 22 -12.46 2.39 2.68
CA LYS A 22 -12.16 1.56 3.86
C LYS A 22 -12.29 0.06 3.61
N TYR A 23 -13.19 -0.39 2.74
CA TYR A 23 -13.43 -1.82 2.52
C TYR A 23 -12.24 -2.43 1.77
N GLU A 24 -11.73 -1.71 0.77
CA GLU A 24 -10.53 -2.11 0.02
C GLU A 24 -9.28 -2.02 0.90
N ASN A 25 -9.22 -1.04 1.81
CA ASN A 25 -8.13 -0.93 2.78
C ASN A 25 -8.11 -2.12 3.75
N GLU A 26 -9.27 -2.50 4.30
CA GLU A 26 -9.37 -3.68 5.17
C GLU A 26 -8.93 -4.96 4.46
N ASP A 27 -9.28 -5.11 3.18
CA ASP A 27 -8.82 -6.25 2.38
C ASP A 27 -7.33 -6.19 2.07
N LEU A 28 -6.77 -5.00 1.80
CA LEU A 28 -5.35 -4.80 1.52
C LEU A 28 -4.48 -5.10 2.75
N ILE A 29 -4.88 -4.60 3.92
CA ILE A 29 -4.12 -4.77 5.18
C ILE A 29 -3.98 -6.25 5.56
N LYS A 30 -4.92 -7.12 5.17
CA LYS A 30 -4.83 -8.57 5.41
C LYS A 30 -3.61 -9.22 4.76
N TYR A 31 -3.01 -8.59 3.76
CA TYR A 31 -1.84 -9.09 3.04
C TYR A 31 -0.53 -8.39 3.42
N GLY A 32 -0.56 -7.43 4.36
CA GLY A 32 0.64 -6.69 4.79
C GLY A 32 1.62 -7.56 5.58
N TRP A 33 2.91 -7.25 5.47
CA TRP A 33 3.97 -7.81 6.31
C TRP A 33 4.29 -6.90 7.51
N GLU A 34 5.11 -7.38 8.44
CA GLU A 34 5.48 -6.61 9.64
C GLU A 34 6.33 -5.38 9.29
N GLU A 35 7.03 -5.42 8.16
CA GLU A 35 7.90 -4.36 7.66
C GLU A 35 7.16 -3.28 6.86
N ASP A 36 5.91 -3.53 6.48
CA ASP A 36 5.10 -2.58 5.71
C ASP A 36 4.60 -1.44 6.61
N VAL A 37 4.46 -0.25 6.04
CA VAL A 37 4.00 0.94 6.77
C VAL A 37 2.65 1.40 6.26
N TRP A 38 1.69 1.58 7.16
CA TRP A 38 0.34 2.06 6.88
C TRP A 38 0.22 3.58 7.10
N TYR A 39 -0.38 4.29 6.15
CA TYR A 39 -0.69 5.72 6.23
C TYR A 39 -2.16 5.96 5.87
N GLU A 40 -2.82 6.84 6.63
CA GLU A 40 -4.19 7.31 6.40
C GLU A 40 -4.22 8.84 6.55
N ALA A 41 -5.09 9.52 5.79
CA ALA A 41 -5.23 10.98 5.77
C ALA A 41 -6.43 11.46 6.58
#